data_AF-A0A176JXM2-F1
#
_entry.id   AF-A0A176JXM2-F1
#
_cell.length_a   1.000
_cell.length_b   1.000
_cell.length_c   1.000
_cell.angle_alpha   90.00
_cell.angle_beta   90.00
_cell.angle_gamma   90.00
#
_symmetry.space_group_name_H-M   'P 1'
#
loop_
_entity.id
_entity.type
_entity.pdbx_description
1 polymer ?
#
loop_
_entity_poly.entity_id
_entity_poly.type
_entity_poly.pdbx_seq_one_letter_code
_entity_poly.pdbx_strand_id
1 'polypeptide(L)'
;MKRLTKGLLLGFLMLFAIQAIAAMYEDVSPGHWAYGDIVNLTELGILSGIKVGDKLYYQGENPLNRYQAAVLLGKLLRYIDENYQKIGVETATSIPEGITETLNRLEMAIKDDAGNIIQLSEVLEIVKGLQSRVATLENKRVEESVPLPQTAVQDILNKIRAISENISYVRLDISTLNASSTSLEKELAEVTMRLETADLNILGLKEKLGSLENTVAGQSDSLKTLGETIRVTKNELSALSNEVNTLKMKISSLDENMAGFESFKSFITGDLDNLISKVEVLEGNLATLATKEYVDSEIQKNTENVKAYVDSKFVGIATKDELNEIKLNLADLITRSDLSSALKLYVGIDELTKAKESLSASDTELLGEISKTKSEMNARYDELSKSINILGNRIDSFGTIREDVSGLQINFAKVSADLNNLSNDFETLKARYESFELSSDERLGTLESRTEEIGAALNELEGNLMDKLGENFSYFENLMIDVTNLQDKVGAIETALYDVKTVVENDHDTLTKTASDTEALSAEVTNIKSKVSDLEAEVLNVPTKESVNRANDNAVTAIYVGAVGIILGIVGVVLYFVKP
;
A
#
# COMPACT_ATOMS: atom_id res chain seq x y z
N MET A 1 16.25 -43.49 27.11
CA MET A 1 15.69 -42.28 26.45
C MET A 1 15.35 -41.15 27.43
N LYS A 2 16.30 -40.65 28.25
CA LYS A 2 16.03 -39.50 29.16
C LYS A 2 17.20 -38.51 29.31
N ARG A 3 18.21 -38.58 28.43
CA ARG A 3 19.39 -37.68 28.47
C ARG A 3 19.61 -36.84 27.21
N LEU A 4 18.79 -37.02 26.17
CA LEU A 4 18.88 -36.25 24.92
C LEU A 4 17.85 -35.11 24.81
N THR A 5 16.89 -35.01 25.72
CA THR A 5 15.83 -33.97 25.67
C THR A 5 16.13 -32.72 26.51
N LYS A 6 17.15 -32.74 27.39
CA LYS A 6 17.52 -31.57 28.22
C LYS A 6 18.59 -30.67 27.58
N GLY A 7 19.38 -31.19 26.64
CA GLY A 7 20.36 -30.39 25.89
C GLY A 7 19.71 -29.55 24.77
N LEU A 8 18.62 -30.05 24.18
CA LEU A 8 17.90 -29.36 23.12
C LEU A 8 17.05 -28.19 23.65
N LEU A 9 16.51 -28.30 24.87
CA LEU A 9 15.76 -27.19 25.50
C LEU A 9 16.68 -26.07 26.00
N LEU A 10 17.91 -26.36 26.42
CA LEU A 10 18.87 -25.33 26.86
C LEU A 10 19.51 -24.59 25.67
N GLY A 11 19.71 -25.28 24.53
CA GLY A 11 20.16 -24.65 23.28
C GLY A 11 19.10 -23.76 22.65
N PHE A 12 17.81 -24.10 22.79
CA PHE A 12 16.70 -23.27 22.31
C PHE A 12 16.42 -22.06 23.23
N LEU A 13 16.76 -22.16 24.52
CA LEU A 13 16.63 -21.04 25.48
C LEU A 13 17.79 -20.01 25.39
N MET A 14 18.93 -20.39 24.79
CA MET A 14 20.09 -19.50 24.58
C MET A 14 20.08 -18.76 23.23
N LEU A 15 19.22 -19.16 22.28
CA LEU A 15 19.08 -18.43 21.00
C LEU A 15 18.08 -17.26 21.06
N PHE A 16 17.47 -17.00 22.22
CA PHE A 16 16.44 -15.96 22.39
C PHE A 16 16.86 -14.88 23.40
N ALA A 17 18.13 -14.47 23.38
CA ALA A 17 18.62 -13.34 24.17
C ALA A 17 19.69 -12.52 23.44
N ILE A 18 19.43 -12.15 22.20
CA ILE A 18 19.89 -10.86 21.69
C ILE A 18 18.62 -10.08 21.38
N GLN A 19 18.08 -9.40 22.39
CA GLN A 19 17.23 -8.25 22.07
C GLN A 19 18.16 -7.24 21.41
N ALA A 20 18.13 -7.18 20.07
CA ALA A 20 18.61 -6.03 19.36
C ALA A 20 17.75 -4.86 19.83
N ILE A 21 18.26 -4.07 20.77
CA ILE A 21 17.67 -2.77 21.09
C ILE A 21 17.94 -1.94 19.83
N ALA A 22 16.95 -1.85 18.95
CA ALA A 22 16.97 -0.91 17.84
C ALA A 22 17.29 0.47 18.42
N ALA A 23 18.32 1.12 17.90
CA ALA A 23 18.75 2.43 18.40
C ALA A 23 17.64 3.46 18.12
N MET A 24 16.79 3.73 19.12
CA MET A 24 15.75 4.75 19.00
C MET A 24 16.36 6.13 19.24
N TYR A 25 16.36 6.93 18.18
CA TYR A 25 16.72 8.33 18.24
C TYR A 25 15.58 9.15 18.86
N GLU A 26 15.87 9.93 19.90
CA GLU A 26 14.87 10.72 20.62
C GLU A 26 14.27 11.83 19.74
N ASP A 27 15.06 12.36 18.80
CA ASP A 27 14.72 13.47 17.91
C ASP A 27 14.27 13.05 16.51
N VAL A 28 14.12 11.74 16.25
CA VAL A 28 13.58 11.24 14.97
C VAL A 28 12.31 10.45 15.25
N SER A 29 11.16 11.06 14.93
CA SER A 29 9.86 10.41 15.06
C SER A 29 9.77 9.19 14.12
N PRO A 30 9.11 8.08 14.51
CA PRO A 30 8.87 6.93 13.62
C PRO A 30 8.16 7.26 12.31
N GLY A 31 7.41 8.36 12.24
CA GLY A 31 6.76 8.85 11.02
C GLY A 31 7.62 9.78 10.16
N HIS A 32 8.87 10.06 10.53
CA HIS A 32 9.77 10.89 9.74
C HIS A 32 10.20 10.14 8.48
N TRP A 33 10.18 10.80 7.31
CA TRP A 33 10.45 10.16 6.01
C TRP A 33 11.78 9.40 5.96
N ALA A 34 12.81 9.87 6.67
CA ALA A 34 14.13 9.24 6.75
C ALA A 34 14.29 8.26 7.94
N TYR A 35 13.26 8.05 8.78
CA TYR A 35 13.38 7.25 10.01
C TYR A 35 13.89 5.83 9.73
N GLY A 36 13.30 5.15 8.74
CA GLY A 36 13.70 3.79 8.36
C GLY A 36 15.15 3.71 7.90
N ASP A 37 15.59 4.65 7.05
CA ASP A 37 16.97 4.72 6.57
C ASP A 37 17.96 5.03 7.69
N ILE A 38 17.60 5.94 8.60
CA ILE A 38 18.44 6.32 9.74
C ILE A 38 18.63 5.12 10.67
N VAL A 39 17.55 4.41 11.02
CA VAL A 39 17.63 3.23 11.88
C VAL A 39 18.44 2.12 11.21
N ASN A 40 18.14 1.80 9.95
CA ASN A 40 18.84 0.77 9.19
C ASN A 40 20.35 1.08 9.10
N LEU A 41 20.73 2.28 8.65
CA LEU A 41 22.14 2.66 8.53
C LEU A 41 22.87 2.70 9.89
N THR A 42 22.16 2.94 10.99
CA THR A 42 22.72 2.87 12.34
C THR A 42 22.92 1.43 12.80
N GLU A 43 21.98 0.52 12.48
CA GLU A 43 22.13 -0.92 12.72
C GLU A 43 23.29 -1.52 11.92
N LEU A 44 23.51 -1.04 10.69
CA LEU A 44 24.67 -1.40 9.86
C LEU A 44 25.98 -0.78 10.37
N GLY A 45 25.94 0.07 11.39
CA GLY A 45 27.11 0.76 11.96
C GLY A 45 27.68 1.89 11.09
N ILE A 46 27.00 2.23 9.99
CA ILE A 46 27.38 3.29 9.04
C ILE A 46 27.11 4.66 9.68
N LEU A 47 25.91 4.85 10.22
CA LEU A 47 25.56 6.01 11.02
C LEU A 47 25.85 5.76 12.50
N SER A 48 26.09 6.84 13.24
CA SER A 48 26.25 6.81 14.68
C SER A 48 25.62 8.05 15.28
N GLY A 49 24.72 7.86 16.23
CA GLY A 49 24.08 8.97 16.95
C GLY A 49 25.00 9.68 17.94
N ILE A 50 24.54 10.84 18.38
CA ILE A 50 25.16 11.63 19.43
C ILE A 50 24.52 11.24 20.75
N LYS A 51 25.29 10.63 21.64
CA LYS A 51 24.79 10.24 22.97
C LYS A 51 24.88 11.43 23.93
N VAL A 52 23.75 11.81 24.51
CA VAL A 52 23.65 12.86 25.53
C VAL A 52 22.94 12.25 26.74
N GLY A 53 23.71 11.95 27.79
CA GLY A 53 23.22 11.15 28.93
C GLY A 53 22.90 9.72 28.49
N ASP A 54 21.69 9.24 28.83
CA ASP A 54 21.19 7.92 28.42
C ASP A 54 20.41 7.92 27.10
N LYS A 55 20.31 9.08 26.42
CA LYS A 55 19.54 9.25 25.19
C LYS A 55 20.44 9.43 23.96
N LEU A 56 19.95 8.96 22.81
CA LEU A 56 20.64 9.03 21.52
C LEU A 56 19.92 10.01 20.59
N TYR A 57 20.67 10.90 19.94
CA TYR A 57 20.14 11.95 19.05
C TYR A 57 20.79 11.87 17.66
N TYR A 58 20.03 12.16 16.60
CA TYR A 58 20.48 12.15 15.21
C TYR A 58 20.91 13.55 14.75
N GLN A 59 20.16 14.58 15.17
CA GLN A 59 20.35 16.00 14.85
C GLN A 59 20.33 16.32 13.35
N GLY A 60 19.26 15.93 12.66
CA GLY A 60 19.12 16.09 11.21
C GLY A 60 19.18 17.53 10.68
N GLU A 61 18.87 18.54 11.51
CA GLU A 61 18.93 19.96 11.16
C GLU A 61 20.37 20.53 11.16
N ASN A 62 21.35 19.80 11.72
CA ASN A 62 22.73 20.26 11.76
C ASN A 62 23.47 19.94 10.45
N PRO A 63 24.21 20.91 9.87
CA PRO A 63 24.94 20.67 8.63
C PRO A 63 26.07 19.66 8.83
N LEU A 64 26.14 18.68 7.93
CA LEU A 64 27.21 17.67 7.91
C LEU A 64 28.55 18.29 7.51
N ASN A 65 29.55 18.23 8.39
CA ASN A 65 30.88 18.74 8.06
C ASN A 65 31.71 17.72 7.25
N ARG A 66 32.75 18.20 6.54
CA ARG A 66 33.58 17.36 5.66
C ARG A 66 34.26 16.19 6.39
N TYR A 67 34.64 16.35 7.66
CA TYR A 67 35.22 15.27 8.45
C TYR A 67 34.19 14.18 8.77
N GLN A 68 32.98 14.57 9.16
CA GLN A 68 31.87 13.64 9.40
C GLN A 68 31.47 12.91 8.12
N ALA A 69 31.40 13.62 6.98
CA ALA A 69 31.13 13.02 5.68
C ALA A 69 32.20 11.98 5.27
N ALA A 70 33.48 12.28 5.49
CA ALA A 70 34.57 11.36 5.21
C ALA A 70 34.50 10.08 6.07
N VAL A 71 34.15 10.21 7.36
CA VAL A 71 33.96 9.05 8.25
C VAL A 71 32.77 8.21 7.82
N LEU A 72 31.65 8.84 7.44
CA LEU A 72 30.45 8.16 6.96
C LEU A 72 30.74 7.37 5.68
N LEU A 73 31.39 8.00 4.69
CA LEU A 73 31.80 7.33 3.44
C LEU A 73 32.78 6.19 3.71
N GLY A 74 33.75 6.38 4.62
CA GLY A 74 34.70 5.32 4.98
C GLY A 74 34.04 4.13 5.68
N LYS A 75 33.01 4.36 6.50
CA LYS A 75 32.20 3.28 7.10
C LYS A 75 31.34 2.57 6.05
N LEU A 76 30.75 3.31 5.12
CA LEU A 76 29.96 2.76 4.02
C LEU A 76 30.82 1.87 3.11
N LEU A 77 31.97 2.35 2.66
CA LEU A 77 32.89 1.57 1.80
C LEU A 77 33.36 0.30 2.49
N ARG A 78 33.70 0.37 3.78
CA ARG A 78 34.07 -0.81 4.56
C ARG A 78 32.91 -1.78 4.74
N TYR A 79 31.70 -1.29 5.00
CA TYR A 79 30.51 -2.13 5.05
C TYR A 79 30.25 -2.82 3.70
N ILE A 80 30.43 -2.09 2.58
CA ILE A 80 30.34 -2.66 1.24
C ILE A 80 31.41 -3.74 1.08
N ASP A 81 32.69 -3.47 1.33
CA ASP A 81 33.78 -4.44 1.20
C ASP A 81 33.56 -5.69 2.06
N GLU A 82 33.20 -5.52 3.33
CA GLU A 82 32.98 -6.62 4.28
C GLU A 82 31.77 -7.50 3.92
N ASN A 83 30.75 -6.94 3.28
CA ASN A 83 29.57 -7.68 2.83
C ASN A 83 29.67 -8.16 1.38
N TYR A 84 30.49 -7.55 0.54
CA TYR A 84 30.86 -8.06 -0.79
C TYR A 84 31.69 -9.34 -0.66
N GLN A 85 32.58 -9.43 0.33
CA GLN A 85 33.37 -10.66 0.60
C GLN A 85 32.50 -11.86 1.05
N LYS A 86 31.24 -11.64 1.45
CA LYS A 86 30.30 -12.72 1.84
C LYS A 86 29.37 -13.18 0.73
N ILE A 87 29.21 -12.39 -0.33
CA ILE A 87 28.43 -12.74 -1.53
C ILE A 87 29.49 -13.02 -2.59
N GLY A 88 29.90 -14.28 -2.75
CA GLY A 88 31.01 -14.72 -3.59
C GLY A 88 30.91 -14.30 -5.07
N VAL A 89 31.18 -13.03 -5.32
CA VAL A 89 31.40 -12.43 -6.63
C VAL A 89 32.77 -11.80 -6.54
N GLU A 90 33.76 -12.61 -6.94
CA GLU A 90 35.06 -12.08 -7.31
C GLU A 90 34.82 -10.98 -8.35
N THR A 91 35.14 -9.73 -7.99
CA THR A 91 35.43 -8.75 -9.03
C THR A 91 36.53 -9.34 -9.88
N ALA A 92 36.24 -9.60 -11.16
CA ALA A 92 37.23 -9.98 -12.15
C ALA A 92 38.24 -8.82 -12.33
N THR A 93 39.19 -8.70 -11.40
CA THR A 93 40.40 -7.90 -11.55
C THR A 93 41.59 -8.74 -12.04
N SER A 94 41.37 -10.01 -12.35
CA SER A 94 42.28 -10.79 -13.17
C SER A 94 41.47 -11.45 -14.28
N ILE A 95 41.63 -10.94 -15.50
CA ILE A 95 41.57 -11.84 -16.67
C ILE A 95 42.55 -12.95 -16.32
N PRO A 96 42.12 -14.23 -16.22
CA PRO A 96 43.01 -15.33 -15.87
C PRO A 96 44.28 -15.22 -16.71
N GLU A 97 45.47 -15.33 -16.12
CA GLU A 97 46.73 -15.19 -16.85
C GLU A 97 46.70 -16.04 -18.13
N GLY A 98 46.09 -17.22 -18.10
CA GLY A 98 45.89 -18.06 -19.28
C GLY A 98 45.06 -17.43 -20.42
N ILE A 99 44.08 -16.57 -20.15
CA ILE A 99 43.28 -15.89 -21.17
C ILE A 99 44.04 -14.70 -21.75
N THR A 100 44.75 -13.91 -20.93
CA THR A 100 45.62 -12.81 -21.41
C THR A 100 46.80 -13.35 -22.22
N GLU A 101 47.43 -14.44 -21.77
CA GLU A 101 48.49 -15.14 -22.50
C GLU A 101 47.97 -15.73 -23.82
N THR A 102 46.73 -16.26 -23.83
CA THR A 102 46.09 -16.81 -25.03
C THR A 102 45.70 -15.72 -26.02
N LEU A 103 45.20 -14.57 -25.54
CA LEU A 103 44.93 -13.38 -26.36
C LEU A 103 46.21 -12.80 -26.96
N ASN A 104 47.28 -12.65 -26.16
CA ASN A 104 48.57 -12.18 -26.66
C ASN A 104 49.21 -13.15 -27.66
N ARG A 105 49.10 -14.46 -27.43
CA ARG A 105 49.54 -15.49 -28.40
C ARG A 105 48.70 -15.49 -29.67
N LEU A 106 47.38 -15.28 -29.57
CA LEU A 106 46.49 -15.18 -30.72
C LEU A 106 46.78 -13.89 -31.50
N GLU A 107 47.02 -12.78 -30.82
CA GLU A 107 47.39 -11.49 -31.39
C GLU A 107 48.75 -11.54 -32.11
N MET A 108 49.75 -12.24 -31.54
CA MET A 108 51.02 -12.53 -32.23
C MET A 108 50.88 -13.51 -33.40
N ALA A 109 49.96 -14.48 -33.32
CA ALA A 109 49.76 -15.48 -34.38
C ALA A 109 49.00 -14.93 -35.61
N ILE A 110 48.25 -13.83 -35.43
CA ILE A 110 47.48 -13.20 -36.50
C ILE A 110 48.12 -11.91 -37.03
N LYS A 111 49.32 -11.50 -36.58
CA LYS A 111 50.00 -10.27 -37.05
C LYS A 111 51.33 -10.57 -37.76
N ASP A 112 51.66 -9.80 -38.80
CA ASP A 112 52.95 -9.90 -39.51
C ASP A 112 54.08 -9.18 -38.75
N ASP A 113 55.31 -9.27 -39.25
CA ASP A 113 56.50 -8.59 -38.69
C ASP A 113 56.36 -7.04 -38.68
N ALA A 114 55.35 -6.50 -39.38
CA ALA A 114 55.01 -5.07 -39.43
C ALA A 114 53.82 -4.70 -38.52
N GLY A 115 53.24 -5.66 -37.79
CA GLY A 115 52.15 -5.46 -36.83
C GLY A 115 50.74 -5.43 -37.44
N ASN A 116 50.57 -5.75 -38.73
CA ASN A 116 49.28 -5.79 -39.40
C ASN A 116 48.63 -7.16 -39.24
N ILE A 117 47.30 -7.20 -39.06
CA ILE A 117 46.57 -8.47 -39.00
C ILE A 117 46.70 -9.19 -40.35
N ILE A 118 47.39 -10.33 -40.37
CA ILE A 118 47.49 -11.23 -41.50
C ILE A 118 46.10 -11.76 -41.79
N GLN A 119 45.53 -11.35 -42.92
CA GLN A 119 44.22 -11.85 -43.29
C GLN A 119 44.34 -13.33 -43.67
N LEU A 120 43.50 -14.17 -43.08
CA LEU A 120 43.51 -15.61 -43.33
C LEU A 120 43.28 -15.96 -44.81
N SER A 121 42.62 -15.06 -45.56
CA SER A 121 42.52 -15.11 -47.03
C SER A 121 43.86 -14.95 -47.73
N GLU A 122 44.72 -14.06 -47.23
CA GLU A 122 46.06 -13.79 -47.76
C GLU A 122 47.01 -14.95 -47.46
N VAL A 123 46.92 -15.55 -46.26
CA VAL A 123 47.63 -16.80 -45.93
C VAL A 123 47.18 -17.94 -46.82
N LEU A 124 45.87 -18.10 -47.03
CA LEU A 124 45.33 -19.14 -47.90
C LEU A 124 45.80 -18.96 -49.35
N GLU A 125 45.91 -17.71 -49.82
CA GLU A 125 46.39 -17.38 -51.16
C GLU A 125 47.90 -17.59 -51.30
N ILE A 126 48.70 -17.24 -50.27
CA ILE A 126 50.13 -17.56 -50.19
C ILE A 126 50.36 -19.08 -50.17
N VAL A 127 49.57 -19.83 -49.39
CA VAL A 127 49.65 -21.29 -49.29
C VAL A 127 49.27 -21.95 -50.62
N LYS A 128 48.19 -21.50 -51.29
CA LYS A 128 47.82 -21.95 -52.64
C LYS A 128 48.90 -21.63 -53.67
N GLY A 129 49.51 -20.43 -53.58
CA GLY A 129 50.62 -20.01 -54.43
C GLY A 129 51.88 -20.85 -54.22
N LEU A 130 52.22 -21.18 -52.97
CA LEU A 130 53.31 -22.10 -52.63
C LEU A 130 53.03 -23.52 -53.15
N GLN A 131 51.80 -24.01 -53.03
CA GLN A 131 51.38 -25.30 -53.58
C GLN A 131 51.61 -25.38 -55.10
N SER A 132 51.21 -24.33 -55.83
CA SER A 132 51.42 -24.21 -57.28
C SER A 132 52.91 -24.10 -57.65
N ARG A 133 53.69 -23.32 -56.88
CA ARG A 133 55.14 -23.17 -57.08
C ARG A 133 55.90 -24.46 -56.80
N VAL A 134 55.53 -25.23 -55.77
CA VAL A 134 56.14 -26.52 -55.46
C VAL A 134 55.82 -27.55 -56.55
N ALA A 135 54.57 -27.60 -57.03
CA ALA A 135 54.16 -28.48 -58.12
C ALA A 135 54.85 -28.15 -59.46
N THR A 136 55.06 -26.86 -59.76
CA THR A 136 55.81 -26.44 -60.97
C THR A 136 57.31 -26.69 -60.85
N LEU A 137 57.91 -26.52 -59.66
CA LEU A 137 59.30 -26.91 -59.40
C LEU A 137 59.51 -28.41 -59.51
N GLU A 138 58.53 -29.23 -59.12
CA GLU A 138 58.53 -30.68 -59.31
C GLU A 138 58.53 -31.07 -60.79
N ASN A 139 57.66 -30.46 -61.61
CA ASN A 139 57.63 -30.68 -63.06
C ASN A 139 58.90 -30.19 -63.78
N LYS A 140 59.45 -29.04 -63.39
CA LYS A 140 60.65 -28.45 -64.04
C LYS A 140 61.94 -29.22 -63.71
N ARG A 141 61.94 -30.04 -62.66
CA ARG A 141 63.09 -30.82 -62.20
C ARG A 141 63.19 -32.21 -62.82
N VAL A 142 62.14 -32.70 -63.47
CA VAL A 142 62.19 -33.92 -64.30
C VAL A 142 63.20 -33.76 -65.46
N GLU A 143 63.55 -32.52 -65.85
CA GLU A 143 64.52 -32.21 -66.91
C GLU A 143 65.99 -32.08 -66.45
N GLU A 144 66.29 -31.89 -65.16
CA GLU A 144 67.67 -31.74 -64.63
C GLU A 144 67.94 -32.69 -63.45
N SER A 145 68.84 -33.65 -63.69
CA SER A 145 69.16 -34.83 -62.86
C SER A 145 69.90 -34.53 -61.54
N VAL A 146 69.25 -33.87 -60.58
CA VAL A 146 69.75 -33.75 -59.19
C VAL A 146 68.85 -34.56 -58.24
N PRO A 147 69.39 -35.52 -57.45
CA PRO A 147 68.58 -36.40 -56.61
C PRO A 147 68.26 -35.75 -55.25
N LEU A 148 66.99 -35.39 -55.04
CA LEU A 148 66.37 -35.37 -53.72
C LEU A 148 65.21 -36.38 -53.79
N PRO A 149 64.88 -37.08 -52.69
CA PRO A 149 63.83 -38.10 -52.72
C PRO A 149 62.48 -37.47 -53.08
N GLN A 150 61.86 -37.91 -54.19
CA GLN A 150 60.49 -37.48 -54.60
C GLN A 150 59.47 -37.59 -53.46
N THR A 151 59.66 -38.57 -52.57
CA THR A 151 58.87 -38.78 -51.37
C THR A 151 58.85 -37.59 -50.42
N ALA A 152 59.95 -36.83 -50.29
CA ALA A 152 60.03 -35.67 -49.41
C ALA A 152 59.22 -34.48 -49.95
N VAL A 153 59.20 -34.29 -51.28
CA VAL A 153 58.41 -33.23 -51.94
C VAL A 153 56.92 -33.55 -51.82
N GLN A 154 56.54 -34.81 -52.04
CA GLN A 154 55.15 -35.25 -51.89
C GLN A 154 54.66 -35.14 -50.43
N ASP A 155 55.51 -35.43 -49.44
CA ASP A 155 55.19 -35.27 -48.03
C ASP A 155 54.97 -33.79 -47.66
N ILE A 156 55.79 -32.89 -48.20
CA ILE A 156 55.61 -31.44 -48.05
C ILE A 156 54.29 -31.00 -48.68
N LEU A 157 53.94 -31.45 -49.89
CA LEU A 157 52.68 -31.11 -50.54
C LEU A 157 51.45 -31.62 -49.76
N ASN A 158 51.54 -32.82 -49.18
CA ASN A 158 50.48 -33.37 -48.34
C ASN A 158 50.31 -32.58 -47.04
N LYS A 159 51.42 -32.18 -46.40
CA LYS A 159 51.39 -31.30 -45.21
C LYS A 159 50.81 -29.92 -45.55
N ILE A 160 51.17 -29.33 -46.69
CA ILE A 160 50.61 -28.06 -47.16
C ILE A 160 49.10 -28.17 -47.40
N ARG A 161 48.63 -29.30 -47.96
CA ARG A 161 47.20 -29.56 -48.17
C ARG A 161 46.45 -29.65 -46.83
N ALA A 162 46.97 -30.42 -45.87
CA ALA A 162 46.39 -30.54 -44.55
C ALA A 162 46.36 -29.19 -43.79
N ILE A 163 47.41 -28.37 -43.93
CA ILE A 163 47.45 -27.01 -43.38
C ILE A 163 46.36 -26.14 -44.03
N SER A 164 46.19 -26.21 -45.35
CA SER A 164 45.14 -25.46 -46.05
C SER A 164 43.73 -25.87 -45.62
N GLU A 165 43.48 -27.15 -45.36
CA GLU A 165 42.20 -27.65 -44.85
C GLU A 165 41.94 -27.14 -43.43
N ASN A 166 42.92 -27.26 -42.53
CA ASN A 166 42.84 -26.73 -41.17
C ASN A 166 42.58 -25.22 -41.14
N ILE A 167 43.24 -24.44 -42.01
CA ILE A 167 43.01 -22.99 -42.15
C ILE A 167 41.57 -22.71 -42.59
N SER A 168 41.00 -23.55 -43.46
CA SER A 168 39.62 -23.40 -43.91
C SER A 168 38.61 -23.64 -42.78
N TYR A 169 38.85 -24.65 -41.93
CA TYR A 169 38.04 -24.90 -40.73
C TYR A 169 38.12 -23.74 -39.73
N VAL A 170 39.34 -23.24 -39.45
CA VAL A 170 39.52 -22.07 -38.57
C VAL A 170 38.77 -20.84 -39.10
N ARG A 171 38.74 -20.62 -40.42
CA ARG A 171 37.96 -19.53 -41.03
C ARG A 171 36.46 -19.68 -40.77
N LEU A 172 35.95 -20.90 -40.85
CA LEU A 172 34.54 -21.21 -40.61
C LEU A 172 34.17 -20.97 -39.14
N ASP A 173 35.00 -21.43 -38.21
CA ASP A 173 34.82 -21.20 -36.77
C ASP A 173 34.83 -19.71 -36.44
N ILE A 174 35.77 -18.94 -37.01
CA ILE A 174 35.82 -17.46 -36.86
C ILE A 174 34.54 -16.81 -37.38
N SER A 175 34.03 -17.26 -38.53
CA SER A 175 32.80 -16.70 -39.11
C SER A 175 31.58 -16.99 -38.22
N THR A 176 31.53 -18.19 -37.64
CA THR A 176 30.47 -18.60 -36.70
C THR A 176 30.56 -17.82 -35.38
N LEU A 177 31.76 -17.63 -34.87
CA LEU A 177 32.01 -16.84 -33.67
C LEU A 177 31.61 -15.37 -33.87
N ASN A 178 31.91 -14.81 -35.04
CA ASN A 178 31.54 -13.44 -35.38
C ASN A 178 30.01 -13.25 -35.44
N ALA A 179 29.29 -14.20 -36.05
CA ALA A 179 27.83 -14.19 -36.06
C ALA A 179 27.24 -14.29 -34.65
N SER A 180 27.83 -15.13 -33.80
CA SER A 180 27.44 -15.26 -32.39
C SER A 180 27.69 -13.97 -31.61
N SER A 181 28.82 -13.29 -31.84
CA SER A 181 29.14 -11.99 -31.23
C SER A 181 28.10 -10.92 -31.60
N THR A 182 27.74 -10.82 -32.88
CA THR A 182 26.71 -9.87 -33.33
C THR A 182 25.33 -10.17 -32.72
N SER A 183 24.98 -11.45 -32.53
CA SER A 183 23.74 -11.83 -31.85
C SER A 183 23.74 -11.38 -30.38
N LEU A 184 24.84 -11.64 -29.66
CA LEU A 184 25.00 -11.23 -28.27
C LEU A 184 24.98 -9.71 -28.09
N GLU A 185 25.60 -8.96 -29.00
CA GLU A 185 25.55 -7.50 -29.02
C GLU A 185 24.11 -6.98 -29.17
N LYS A 186 23.31 -7.62 -30.02
CA LYS A 186 21.89 -7.28 -30.19
C LYS A 186 21.09 -7.59 -28.92
N GLU A 187 21.26 -8.77 -28.34
CA GLU A 187 20.59 -9.15 -27.09
C GLU A 187 20.94 -8.20 -25.95
N LEU A 188 22.21 -7.78 -25.85
CA LEU A 188 22.66 -6.81 -24.85
C LEU A 188 22.00 -5.44 -25.03
N ALA A 189 21.85 -4.98 -26.27
CA ALA A 189 21.13 -3.73 -26.57
C ALA A 189 19.65 -3.82 -26.15
N GLU A 190 18.99 -4.95 -26.42
CA GLU A 190 17.60 -5.17 -25.99
C GLU A 190 17.46 -5.21 -24.47
N VAL A 191 18.38 -5.88 -23.76
CA VAL A 191 18.42 -5.88 -22.29
C VAL A 191 18.61 -4.48 -21.74
N THR A 192 19.48 -3.67 -22.36
CA THR A 192 19.72 -2.28 -21.96
C THR A 192 18.44 -1.44 -22.06
N MET A 193 17.71 -1.52 -23.17
CA MET A 193 16.43 -0.81 -23.34
C MET A 193 15.37 -1.26 -22.32
N ARG A 194 15.33 -2.57 -22.01
CA ARG A 194 14.42 -3.10 -20.98
C ARG A 194 14.77 -2.56 -19.59
N LEU A 195 16.05 -2.39 -19.29
CA LEU A 195 16.52 -1.82 -18.03
C LEU A 195 16.13 -0.34 -17.91
N GLU A 196 16.34 0.45 -18.97
CA GLU A 196 15.94 1.86 -19.02
C GLU A 196 14.42 2.03 -18.82
N THR A 197 13.63 1.15 -19.44
CA THR A 197 12.17 1.14 -19.26
C THR A 197 11.78 0.80 -17.82
N ALA A 198 12.47 -0.16 -17.20
CA ALA A 198 12.25 -0.52 -15.80
C ALA A 198 12.57 0.64 -14.85
N ASP A 199 13.66 1.37 -15.10
CA ASP A 199 14.04 2.56 -14.32
C ASP A 199 12.95 3.66 -14.40
N LEU A 200 12.42 3.93 -15.60
CA LEU A 200 11.32 4.87 -15.77
C LEU A 200 10.06 4.44 -14.99
N ASN A 201 9.73 3.15 -15.01
CA ASN A 201 8.60 2.61 -14.25
C ASN A 201 8.82 2.73 -12.74
N ILE A 202 10.03 2.48 -12.24
CA ILE A 202 10.39 2.63 -10.83
C ILE A 202 10.25 4.09 -10.39
N LEU A 203 10.70 5.04 -11.21
CA LEU A 203 10.51 6.47 -10.94
C LEU A 203 9.03 6.84 -10.85
N GLY A 204 8.21 6.39 -11.80
CA GLY A 204 6.75 6.63 -11.77
C GLY A 204 6.06 6.00 -10.55
N LEU A 205 6.51 4.83 -10.09
CA LEU A 205 6.02 4.22 -8.85
C LEU A 205 6.42 5.04 -7.61
N LYS A 206 7.64 5.58 -7.58
CA LYS A 206 8.12 6.43 -6.49
C LYS A 206 7.31 7.72 -6.36
N GLU A 207 6.95 8.34 -7.48
CA GLU A 207 6.09 9.54 -7.49
C GLU A 207 4.67 9.24 -6.99
N LYS A 208 4.10 8.12 -7.42
CA LYS A 208 2.79 7.65 -6.92
C LYS A 208 2.82 7.35 -5.43
N LEU A 209 3.90 6.72 -4.94
CA LEU A 209 4.08 6.43 -3.52
C LEU A 209 4.13 7.72 -2.70
N GLY A 210 4.91 8.71 -3.12
CA GLY A 210 4.95 10.01 -2.43
C GLY A 210 3.59 10.73 -2.42
N SER A 211 2.81 10.63 -3.50
CA SER A 211 1.46 11.18 -3.55
C SER A 211 0.50 10.48 -2.56
N LEU A 212 0.65 9.16 -2.42
CA LEU A 212 -0.11 8.35 -1.48
C LEU A 212 0.26 8.69 -0.03
N GLU A 213 1.55 8.80 0.28
CA GLU A 213 2.04 9.20 1.61
C GLU A 213 1.48 10.56 2.04
N ASN A 214 1.47 11.55 1.14
CA ASN A 214 0.88 12.86 1.39
C ASN A 214 -0.63 12.78 1.66
N THR A 215 -1.35 11.94 0.90
CA THR A 215 -2.80 11.74 1.10
C THR A 215 -3.09 11.10 2.45
N VAL A 216 -2.32 10.08 2.83
CA VAL A 216 -2.45 9.40 4.13
C VAL A 216 -2.14 10.34 5.29
N ALA A 217 -1.12 11.18 5.17
CA ALA A 217 -0.80 12.20 6.17
C ALA A 217 -1.97 13.19 6.36
N GLY A 218 -2.53 13.71 5.26
CA GLY A 218 -3.68 14.61 5.33
C GLY A 218 -4.93 13.97 5.93
N GLN A 219 -5.17 12.68 5.67
CA GLN A 219 -6.25 11.92 6.31
C GLN A 219 -6.03 11.75 7.81
N SER A 220 -4.79 11.47 8.24
CA SER A 220 -4.42 11.36 9.65
C SER A 220 -4.70 12.67 10.42
N ASP A 221 -4.37 13.83 9.83
CA ASP A 221 -4.65 15.14 10.43
C ASP A 221 -6.15 15.44 10.52
N SER A 222 -6.90 15.05 9.49
CA SER A 222 -8.36 15.16 9.47
C SER A 222 -9.00 14.31 10.56
N LEU A 223 -8.54 13.07 10.75
CA LEU A 223 -9.01 12.18 11.82
C LEU A 223 -8.68 12.72 13.22
N LYS A 224 -7.51 13.33 13.40
CA LYS A 224 -7.14 13.98 14.65
C LYS A 224 -8.07 15.15 14.98
N THR A 225 -8.38 15.97 13.97
CA THR A 225 -9.33 17.09 14.11
C THR A 225 -10.73 16.59 14.47
N LEU A 226 -11.21 15.56 13.76
CA LEU A 226 -12.50 14.94 14.05
C LEU A 226 -12.58 14.37 15.47
N GLY A 227 -11.52 13.70 15.93
CA GLY A 227 -11.43 13.19 17.30
C GLY A 227 -11.55 14.29 18.36
N GLU A 228 -10.97 15.46 18.10
CA GLU A 228 -11.07 16.62 18.98
C GLU A 228 -12.48 17.23 18.97
N THR A 229 -13.11 17.35 17.81
CA THR A 229 -14.51 17.78 17.70
C THR A 229 -15.44 16.86 18.49
N ILE A 230 -15.30 15.53 18.32
CA ILE A 230 -16.10 14.54 19.07
C ILE A 230 -15.91 14.72 20.58
N ARG A 231 -14.68 14.96 21.04
CA ARG A 231 -14.38 15.20 22.45
C ARG A 231 -15.10 16.43 23.00
N VAL A 232 -15.09 17.53 22.25
CA VAL A 232 -15.79 18.78 22.61
C VAL A 232 -17.30 18.55 22.68
N THR A 233 -17.90 17.98 21.63
CA THR A 233 -19.34 17.71 21.59
C THR A 233 -19.79 16.80 22.73
N LYS A 234 -18.97 15.80 23.11
CA LYS A 234 -19.25 14.94 24.27
C LYS A 234 -19.32 15.73 25.59
N ASN A 235 -18.44 16.71 25.76
CA ASN A 235 -18.43 17.56 26.96
C ASN A 235 -19.67 18.47 26.99
N GLU A 236 -20.02 19.07 25.85
CA GLU A 236 -21.23 19.89 25.71
C GLU A 236 -22.50 19.09 26.01
N LEU A 237 -22.62 17.86 25.50
CA LEU A 237 -23.74 16.97 25.79
C LEU A 237 -23.83 16.62 27.29
N SER A 238 -22.69 16.45 27.95
CA SER A 238 -22.65 16.19 29.39
C SER A 238 -23.10 17.41 30.20
N ALA A 239 -22.71 18.62 29.78
CA ALA A 239 -23.18 19.86 30.38
C ALA A 239 -24.70 20.03 30.20
N LEU A 240 -25.20 19.81 28.99
CA LEU A 240 -26.63 19.87 28.70
C LEU A 240 -27.43 18.86 29.53
N SER A 241 -26.92 17.64 29.72
CA SER A 241 -27.54 16.64 30.59
C SER A 241 -27.68 17.14 32.03
N ASN A 242 -26.66 17.82 32.56
CA ASN A 242 -26.71 18.40 33.90
C ASN A 242 -27.70 19.56 34.01
N GLU A 243 -27.78 20.41 32.99
CA GLU A 243 -28.77 21.49 32.91
C GLU A 243 -30.20 20.94 32.89
N VAL A 244 -30.46 19.90 32.08
CA VAL A 244 -31.76 19.20 32.04
C VAL A 244 -32.13 18.62 33.40
N ASN A 245 -31.18 17.99 34.09
CA ASN A 245 -31.42 17.49 35.46
C ASN A 245 -31.75 18.61 36.44
N THR A 246 -31.08 19.76 36.31
CA THR A 246 -31.34 20.95 37.14
C THR A 246 -32.74 21.51 36.87
N LEU A 247 -33.13 21.63 35.59
CA LEU A 247 -34.47 22.06 35.20
C LEU A 247 -35.55 21.11 35.73
N LYS A 248 -35.31 19.80 35.67
CA LYS A 248 -36.22 18.79 36.22
C LYS A 248 -36.46 19.01 37.72
N MET A 249 -35.42 19.29 38.50
CA MET A 249 -35.56 19.60 39.92
C MET A 249 -36.35 20.89 40.17
N LYS A 250 -36.09 21.95 39.37
CA LYS A 250 -36.85 23.21 39.47
C LYS A 250 -38.33 23.01 39.16
N ILE A 251 -38.66 22.19 38.15
CA ILE A 251 -40.04 21.84 37.80
C ILE A 251 -40.72 21.10 38.96
N SER A 252 -40.08 20.08 39.53
CA SER A 252 -40.62 19.38 40.71
C SER A 252 -40.96 20.32 41.87
N SER A 253 -40.08 21.30 42.15
CA SER A 253 -40.34 22.28 43.21
C SER A 253 -41.51 23.23 42.88
N LEU A 254 -41.66 23.61 41.61
CA LEU A 254 -42.82 24.41 41.18
C LEU A 254 -44.13 23.64 41.32
N ASP A 255 -44.13 22.34 41.00
CA ASP A 255 -45.31 21.47 41.18
C ASP A 255 -45.73 21.40 42.66
N GLU A 256 -44.77 21.24 43.57
CA GLU A 256 -45.02 21.26 45.03
C GLU A 256 -45.61 22.60 45.49
N ASN A 257 -45.04 23.73 45.02
CA ASN A 257 -45.55 25.06 45.33
C ASN A 257 -46.97 25.27 44.80
N MET A 258 -47.28 24.78 43.60
CA MET A 258 -48.61 24.85 43.01
C MET A 258 -49.63 24.05 43.83
N ALA A 259 -49.26 22.85 44.29
CA ALA A 259 -50.09 22.06 45.19
C ALA A 259 -50.36 22.78 46.51
N GLY A 260 -49.35 23.46 47.06
CA GLY A 260 -49.50 24.34 48.22
C GLY A 260 -50.46 25.50 47.97
N PHE A 261 -50.39 26.14 46.80
CA PHE A 261 -51.29 27.21 46.42
C PHE A 261 -52.75 26.76 46.28
N GLU A 262 -53.00 25.60 45.63
CA GLU A 262 -54.36 25.05 45.54
C GLU A 262 -54.92 24.69 46.92
N SER A 263 -54.07 24.19 47.83
CA SER A 263 -54.46 23.94 49.22
C SER A 263 -54.85 25.23 49.96
N PHE A 264 -54.06 26.30 49.79
CA PHE A 264 -54.37 27.62 50.36
C PHE A 264 -55.66 28.20 49.80
N LYS A 265 -55.87 28.12 48.48
CA LYS A 265 -57.10 28.54 47.81
C LYS A 265 -58.31 27.79 48.38
N SER A 266 -58.22 26.47 48.55
CA SER A 266 -59.29 25.67 49.17
C SER A 266 -59.61 26.13 50.60
N PHE A 267 -58.58 26.46 51.39
CA PHE A 267 -58.76 26.99 52.74
C PHE A 267 -59.51 28.33 52.73
N ILE A 268 -59.09 29.28 51.89
CA ILE A 268 -59.75 30.59 51.75
C ILE A 268 -61.20 30.44 51.27
N THR A 269 -61.46 29.55 50.31
CA THR A 269 -62.84 29.27 49.87
C THR A 269 -63.69 28.74 51.02
N GLY A 270 -63.18 27.80 51.82
CA GLY A 270 -63.89 27.28 52.99
C GLY A 270 -64.15 28.35 54.06
N ASP A 271 -63.18 29.22 54.34
CA ASP A 271 -63.36 30.35 55.26
C ASP A 271 -64.40 31.35 54.75
N LEU A 272 -64.43 31.60 53.44
CA LEU A 272 -65.44 32.46 52.81
C LEU A 272 -66.85 31.86 52.93
N ASP A 273 -67.01 30.56 52.64
CA ASP A 273 -68.28 29.85 52.78
C ASP A 273 -68.80 29.88 54.23
N ASN A 274 -67.90 29.70 55.20
CA ASN A 274 -68.20 29.82 56.62
C ASN A 274 -68.64 31.25 57.00
N LEU A 275 -67.98 32.27 56.45
CA LEU A 275 -68.33 33.67 56.68
C LEU A 275 -69.69 34.00 56.07
N ILE A 276 -69.96 33.56 54.84
CA ILE A 276 -71.25 33.69 54.17
C ILE A 276 -72.35 33.08 55.04
N SER A 277 -72.17 31.85 55.52
CA SER A 277 -73.14 31.18 56.39
C SER A 277 -73.40 31.96 57.69
N LYS A 278 -72.35 32.53 58.31
CA LYS A 278 -72.51 33.39 59.50
C LYS A 278 -73.28 34.68 59.19
N VAL A 279 -73.04 35.29 58.04
CA VAL A 279 -73.76 36.49 57.59
C VAL A 279 -75.23 36.16 57.35
N GLU A 280 -75.55 35.06 56.67
CA GLU A 280 -76.94 34.61 56.47
C GLU A 280 -77.68 34.41 57.79
N VAL A 281 -77.02 33.80 58.80
CA VAL A 281 -77.60 33.66 60.15
C VAL A 281 -77.84 35.03 60.82
N LEU A 282 -76.89 35.96 60.70
CA LEU A 282 -77.04 37.31 61.25
C LEU A 282 -78.15 38.09 60.55
N GLU A 283 -78.27 37.98 59.23
CA GLU A 283 -79.36 38.56 58.44
C GLU A 283 -80.71 38.00 58.87
N GLY A 284 -80.81 36.67 59.08
CA GLY A 284 -82.00 36.03 59.62
C GLY A 284 -82.37 36.54 61.02
N ASN A 285 -81.38 36.63 61.92
CA ASN A 285 -81.58 37.19 63.25
C ASN A 285 -82.05 38.66 63.18
N LEU A 286 -81.43 39.48 62.35
CA LEU A 286 -81.82 40.89 62.17
C LEU A 286 -83.25 41.01 61.61
N ALA A 287 -83.63 40.17 60.66
CA ALA A 287 -84.98 40.15 60.10
C ALA A 287 -86.04 39.90 61.18
N THR A 288 -85.77 39.02 62.16
CA THR A 288 -86.69 38.80 63.30
C THR A 288 -86.82 40.02 64.20
N LEU A 289 -85.69 40.65 64.55
CA LEU A 289 -85.62 41.87 65.38
C LEU A 289 -86.28 43.09 64.71
N ALA A 290 -86.19 43.19 63.38
CA ALA A 290 -86.73 44.31 62.61
C ALA A 290 -88.24 44.24 62.38
N THR A 291 -88.92 43.17 62.81
CA THR A 291 -90.38 43.10 62.68
C THR A 291 -91.04 44.05 63.68
N LYS A 292 -91.94 44.91 63.17
CA LYS A 292 -92.81 45.75 63.99
C LYS A 292 -93.56 44.91 65.03
N GLU A 293 -93.89 43.66 64.70
CA GLU A 293 -94.58 42.72 65.58
C GLU A 293 -93.74 42.25 66.78
N TYR A 294 -92.45 41.95 66.61
CA TYR A 294 -91.56 41.63 67.74
C TYR A 294 -91.36 42.86 68.65
N VAL A 295 -91.14 44.03 68.06
CA VAL A 295 -91.01 45.29 68.80
C VAL A 295 -92.30 45.63 69.54
N ASP A 296 -93.46 45.51 68.88
CA ASP A 296 -94.77 45.73 69.49
C ASP A 296 -95.03 44.74 70.63
N SER A 297 -94.63 43.46 70.47
CA SER A 297 -94.73 42.44 71.52
C SER A 297 -93.88 42.77 72.75
N GLU A 298 -92.62 43.16 72.58
CA GLU A 298 -91.77 43.56 73.72
C GLU A 298 -92.22 44.88 74.35
N ILE A 299 -92.72 45.85 73.56
CA ILE A 299 -93.37 47.07 74.07
C ILE A 299 -94.62 46.70 74.87
N GLN A 300 -95.44 45.77 74.39
CA GLN A 300 -96.66 45.35 75.06
C GLN A 300 -96.35 44.63 76.37
N LYS A 301 -95.40 43.69 76.37
CA LYS A 301 -94.91 43.01 77.57
C LYS A 301 -94.38 44.00 78.60
N ASN A 302 -93.59 44.99 78.19
CA ASN A 302 -93.13 46.05 79.07
C ASN A 302 -94.28 46.95 79.55
N THR A 303 -95.26 47.25 78.69
CA THR A 303 -96.46 48.01 79.06
C THR A 303 -97.28 47.25 80.11
N GLU A 304 -97.45 45.94 79.97
CA GLU A 304 -98.11 45.08 80.93
C GLU A 304 -97.34 45.00 82.25
N ASN A 305 -96.01 44.87 82.21
CA ASN A 305 -95.16 44.91 83.40
C ASN A 305 -95.24 46.26 84.13
N VAL A 306 -95.19 47.38 83.41
CA VAL A 306 -95.35 48.73 83.96
C VAL A 306 -96.76 48.92 84.52
N LYS A 307 -97.78 48.47 83.80
CA LYS A 307 -99.17 48.52 84.26
C LYS A 307 -99.36 47.69 85.52
N ALA A 308 -98.82 46.48 85.59
CA ALA A 308 -98.86 45.65 86.79
C ALA A 308 -98.12 46.32 87.96
N TYR A 309 -96.98 46.95 87.70
CA TYR A 309 -96.25 47.73 88.71
C TYR A 309 -97.07 48.93 89.20
N VAL A 310 -97.65 49.72 88.29
CA VAL A 310 -98.53 50.86 88.59
C VAL A 310 -99.76 50.39 89.37
N ASP A 311 -100.49 49.41 88.87
CA ASP A 311 -101.66 48.84 89.54
C ASP A 311 -101.28 48.35 90.95
N SER A 312 -100.15 47.66 91.12
CA SER A 312 -99.67 47.22 92.44
C SER A 312 -99.35 48.37 93.40
N LYS A 313 -98.93 49.53 92.88
CA LYS A 313 -98.59 50.73 93.66
C LYS A 313 -99.77 51.66 93.90
N PHE A 314 -100.83 51.55 93.10
CA PHE A 314 -101.96 52.49 93.10
C PHE A 314 -103.32 51.87 93.45
N VAL A 315 -103.39 50.57 93.79
CA VAL A 315 -104.55 49.97 94.46
C VAL A 315 -104.81 50.68 95.79
N GLY A 316 -105.92 51.42 95.87
CA GLY A 316 -106.34 52.16 97.07
C GLY A 316 -106.47 53.70 96.92
N ILE A 317 -106.28 54.25 95.72
CA ILE A 317 -106.59 55.67 95.47
C ILE A 317 -108.08 55.84 95.14
N ALA A 318 -108.73 56.71 95.90
CA ALA A 318 -110.16 57.01 95.90
C ALA A 318 -110.73 57.31 94.50
N THR A 319 -111.89 56.74 94.22
CA THR A 319 -112.72 57.00 93.03
C THR A 319 -113.34 58.40 93.06
N LYS A 320 -113.76 58.90 91.90
CA LYS A 320 -114.35 60.24 91.73
C LYS A 320 -115.61 60.48 92.59
N ASP A 321 -116.29 59.42 93.00
CA ASP A 321 -117.46 59.47 93.88
C ASP A 321 -117.06 59.64 95.37
N GLU A 322 -115.93 59.08 95.80
CA GLU A 322 -115.35 59.31 97.14
C GLU A 322 -114.77 60.74 97.29
N LEU A 323 -114.47 61.41 96.18
CA LEU A 323 -114.01 62.81 96.14
C LEU A 323 -115.13 63.86 96.31
N ASN A 324 -116.40 63.51 96.07
CA ASN A 324 -117.52 64.45 96.24
C ASN A 324 -117.95 64.63 97.71
N GLU A 325 -117.65 63.68 98.59
CA GLU A 325 -117.91 63.77 100.04
C GLU A 325 -116.93 64.72 100.75
N ILE A 326 -115.74 64.92 100.17
CA ILE A 326 -114.69 65.82 100.67
C ILE A 326 -115.03 67.31 100.41
N LYS A 327 -115.99 67.60 99.52
CA LYS A 327 -116.33 68.98 99.10
C LYS A 327 -117.09 69.82 100.14
N LEU A 328 -117.58 69.20 101.23
CA LEU A 328 -118.33 69.89 102.29
C LEU A 328 -117.46 70.50 103.41
N ASN A 329 -116.15 70.19 103.48
CA ASN A 329 -115.31 70.53 104.65
C ASN A 329 -114.05 71.37 104.35
N LEU A 330 -113.95 72.01 103.18
CA LEU A 330 -112.76 72.81 102.80
C LEU A 330 -113.05 74.29 102.53
N ALA A 331 -114.20 74.81 102.97
CA ALA A 331 -114.50 76.25 102.87
C ALA A 331 -113.74 77.11 103.90
N ASP A 332 -112.99 76.52 104.83
CA ASP A 332 -112.18 77.27 105.79
C ASP A 332 -110.71 76.81 105.77
N LEU A 333 -109.86 77.80 105.45
CA LEU A 333 -108.41 77.88 105.58
C LEU A 333 -107.50 77.37 104.43
N ILE A 334 -106.99 78.39 103.74
CA ILE A 334 -105.84 78.48 102.85
C ILE A 334 -104.50 78.16 103.56
N THR A 335 -103.73 77.29 102.89
CA THR A 335 -102.25 77.08 102.79
C THR A 335 -101.34 76.88 104.02
N ARG A 336 -100.95 75.60 104.23
CA ARG A 336 -99.56 75.12 104.41
C ARG A 336 -99.23 73.89 103.55
N SER A 337 -100.07 73.63 102.54
CA SER A 337 -99.82 72.68 101.44
C SER A 337 -98.50 72.98 100.72
N ASP A 338 -97.99 74.20 100.82
CA ASP A 338 -96.70 74.57 100.22
C ASP A 338 -95.49 73.96 100.96
N LEU A 339 -95.64 73.52 102.22
CA LEU A 339 -94.53 72.92 102.98
C LEU A 339 -94.36 71.42 102.72
N SER A 340 -95.43 70.70 102.33
CA SER A 340 -95.33 69.30 101.89
C SER A 340 -94.72 69.19 100.49
N SER A 341 -94.95 70.17 99.62
CA SER A 341 -94.31 70.27 98.31
C SER A 341 -92.82 70.60 98.44
N ALA A 342 -92.43 71.43 99.41
CA ALA A 342 -91.02 71.67 99.75
C ALA A 342 -90.32 70.44 100.37
N LEU A 343 -91.05 69.59 101.12
CA LEU A 343 -90.52 68.33 101.66
C LEU A 343 -90.34 67.23 100.59
N LYS A 344 -91.05 67.28 99.46
CA LYS A 344 -90.79 66.42 98.29
C LYS A 344 -89.45 66.71 97.61
N LEU A 345 -88.83 67.88 97.88
CA LEU A 345 -87.48 68.20 97.39
C LEU A 345 -86.41 67.29 98.04
N TYR A 346 -86.62 66.84 99.29
CA TYR A 346 -85.69 65.94 99.98
C TYR A 346 -85.75 64.49 99.42
N VAL A 347 -86.90 64.06 98.87
CA VAL A 347 -87.04 62.79 98.14
C VAL A 347 -86.42 62.89 96.74
N GLY A 348 -86.50 64.06 96.10
CA GLY A 348 -85.83 64.32 94.80
C GLY A 348 -84.30 64.33 94.89
N ILE A 349 -83.72 64.72 96.03
CA ILE A 349 -82.25 64.67 96.24
C ILE A 349 -81.75 63.22 96.31
N ASP A 350 -82.50 62.29 96.90
CA ASP A 350 -82.13 60.86 96.95
C ASP A 350 -82.21 60.20 95.56
N GLU A 351 -83.29 60.47 94.81
CA GLU A 351 -83.43 60.06 93.42
C GLU A 351 -82.33 60.66 92.51
N LEU A 352 -82.00 61.94 92.70
CA LEU A 352 -80.93 62.62 91.96
C LEU A 352 -79.54 62.06 92.34
N THR A 353 -79.34 61.65 93.59
CA THR A 353 -78.10 61.01 94.06
C THR A 353 -77.95 59.63 93.42
N LYS A 354 -79.01 58.81 93.40
CA LYS A 354 -79.02 57.52 92.70
C LYS A 354 -78.82 57.67 91.19
N ALA A 355 -79.42 58.69 90.57
CA ALA A 355 -79.20 59.00 89.16
C ALA A 355 -77.74 59.39 88.88
N LYS A 356 -77.12 60.19 89.76
CA LYS A 356 -75.69 60.55 89.67
C LYS A 356 -74.78 59.34 89.84
N GLU A 357 -75.08 58.45 90.79
CA GLU A 357 -74.32 57.21 91.00
C GLU A 357 -74.45 56.25 89.81
N SER A 358 -75.68 56.07 89.29
CA SER A 358 -75.92 55.29 88.08
C SER A 358 -75.22 55.88 86.87
N LEU A 359 -75.24 57.21 86.70
CA LEU A 359 -74.55 57.89 85.62
C LEU A 359 -73.03 57.73 85.74
N SER A 360 -72.48 57.82 86.96
CA SER A 360 -71.05 57.59 87.22
C SER A 360 -70.64 56.13 86.96
N ALA A 361 -71.52 55.18 87.25
CA ALA A 361 -71.30 53.76 86.93
C ALA A 361 -71.29 53.54 85.40
N SER A 362 -72.26 54.10 84.69
CA SER A 362 -72.31 54.04 83.22
C SER A 362 -71.12 54.73 82.55
N ASP A 363 -70.66 55.87 83.08
CA ASP A 363 -69.45 56.56 82.59
C ASP A 363 -68.19 55.67 82.74
N THR A 364 -68.07 54.99 83.89
CA THR A 364 -66.97 54.05 84.14
C THR A 364 -67.01 52.84 83.20
N GLU A 365 -68.21 52.28 82.97
CA GLU A 365 -68.41 51.17 82.05
C GLU A 365 -68.07 51.57 80.61
N LEU A 366 -68.55 52.73 80.16
CA LEU A 366 -68.28 53.28 78.83
C LEU A 366 -66.78 53.54 78.61
N LEU A 367 -66.07 54.08 79.61
CA LEU A 367 -64.61 54.24 79.55
C LEU A 367 -63.88 52.89 79.46
N GLY A 368 -64.40 51.86 80.13
CA GLY A 368 -63.91 50.49 80.04
C GLY A 368 -64.08 49.91 78.64
N GLU A 369 -65.26 50.04 78.04
CA GLU A 369 -65.56 49.60 76.68
C GLU A 369 -64.72 50.34 75.63
N ILE A 370 -64.55 51.66 75.78
CA ILE A 370 -63.68 52.47 74.91
C ILE A 370 -62.22 51.97 74.99
N SER A 371 -61.73 51.69 76.20
CA SER A 371 -60.36 51.21 76.41
C SER A 371 -60.14 49.83 75.79
N LYS A 372 -61.14 48.93 75.96
CA LYS A 372 -61.13 47.60 75.35
C LYS A 372 -61.13 47.70 73.82
N THR A 373 -62.02 48.51 73.25
CA THR A 373 -62.10 48.76 71.80
C THR A 373 -60.79 49.30 71.25
N LYS A 374 -60.15 50.25 71.96
CA LYS A 374 -58.83 50.77 71.57
C LYS A 374 -57.75 49.69 71.56
N SER A 375 -57.74 48.82 72.56
CA SER A 375 -56.80 47.70 72.63
C SER A 375 -57.01 46.71 71.47
N GLU A 376 -58.26 46.38 71.18
CA GLU A 376 -58.62 45.50 70.06
C GLU A 376 -58.24 46.12 68.71
N MET A 377 -58.45 47.43 68.54
CA MET A 377 -58.07 48.15 67.34
C MET A 377 -56.55 48.19 67.14
N ASN A 378 -55.78 48.39 68.21
CA ASN A 378 -54.31 48.33 68.15
C ASN A 378 -53.82 46.93 67.78
N ALA A 379 -54.41 45.88 68.35
CA ALA A 379 -54.06 44.50 68.00
C ALA A 379 -54.33 44.21 66.51
N ARG A 380 -55.47 44.67 65.99
CA ARG A 380 -55.80 44.57 64.56
C ARG A 380 -54.82 45.36 63.68
N TYR A 381 -54.38 46.54 64.13
CA TYR A 381 -53.37 47.33 63.41
C TYR A 381 -52.03 46.59 63.34
N ASP A 382 -51.59 45.98 64.43
CA ASP A 382 -50.33 45.21 64.46
C ASP A 382 -50.40 43.97 63.55
N GLU A 383 -51.53 43.25 63.55
CA GLU A 383 -51.76 42.14 62.62
C GLU A 383 -51.78 42.59 61.16
N LEU A 384 -52.41 43.72 60.86
CA LEU A 384 -52.42 44.30 59.52
C LEU A 384 -51.00 44.69 59.09
N SER A 385 -50.22 45.31 59.97
CA SER A 385 -48.83 45.68 59.69
C SER A 385 -47.95 44.46 59.40
N LYS A 386 -48.11 43.37 60.16
CA LYS A 386 -47.45 42.08 59.89
C LYS A 386 -47.84 41.53 58.52
N SER A 387 -49.13 41.56 58.20
CA SER A 387 -49.65 41.07 56.91
C SER A 387 -49.10 41.89 55.73
N ILE A 388 -48.98 43.21 55.87
CA ILE A 388 -48.37 44.10 54.88
C ILE A 388 -46.89 43.76 54.67
N ASN A 389 -46.13 43.53 55.74
CA ASN A 389 -44.71 43.15 55.62
C ASN A 389 -44.55 41.79 54.92
N ILE A 390 -45.38 40.80 55.25
CA ILE A 390 -45.39 39.50 54.57
C ILE A 390 -45.70 39.70 53.08
N LEU A 391 -46.68 40.55 52.75
CA LEU A 391 -47.02 40.83 51.36
C LEU A 391 -45.87 41.51 50.61
N GLY A 392 -45.16 42.45 51.25
CA GLY A 392 -43.95 43.06 50.71
C GLY A 392 -42.87 42.04 50.35
N ASN A 393 -42.52 41.15 51.28
CA ASN A 393 -41.53 40.09 51.02
C ASN A 393 -41.95 39.15 49.87
N ARG A 394 -43.25 38.87 49.74
CA ARG A 394 -43.79 38.08 48.64
C ARG A 394 -43.71 38.83 47.31
N ILE A 395 -43.96 40.13 47.28
CA ILE A 395 -43.80 40.98 46.09
C ILE A 395 -42.34 40.99 45.63
N ASP A 396 -41.38 41.11 46.56
CA ASP A 396 -39.96 41.04 46.22
C ASP A 396 -39.57 39.68 45.62
N SER A 397 -40.10 38.60 46.21
CA SER A 397 -39.94 37.24 45.66
C SER A 397 -40.51 37.12 44.24
N PHE A 398 -41.67 37.71 43.97
CA PHE A 398 -42.22 37.79 42.60
C PHE A 398 -41.32 38.56 41.64
N GLY A 399 -40.64 39.62 42.12
CA GLY A 399 -39.61 40.33 41.37
C GLY A 399 -38.48 39.40 40.92
N THR A 400 -37.92 38.61 41.84
CA THR A 400 -36.85 37.65 41.52
C THR A 400 -37.29 36.56 40.54
N ILE A 401 -38.51 36.02 40.71
CA ILE A 401 -39.07 35.03 39.78
C ILE A 401 -39.21 35.63 38.37
N ARG A 402 -39.61 36.90 38.26
CA ARG A 402 -39.72 37.58 36.97
C ARG A 402 -38.35 37.72 36.28
N GLU A 403 -37.30 38.01 37.04
CA GLU A 403 -35.93 38.07 36.52
C GLU A 403 -35.47 36.68 36.05
N ASP A 404 -35.68 35.64 36.85
CA ASP A 404 -35.37 34.25 36.49
C ASP A 404 -36.08 33.81 35.20
N VAL A 405 -37.37 34.14 35.05
CA VAL A 405 -38.15 33.85 33.83
C VAL A 405 -37.56 34.58 32.63
N SER A 406 -37.13 35.83 32.80
CA SER A 406 -36.48 36.59 31.73
C SER A 406 -35.14 35.95 31.33
N GLY A 407 -34.36 35.47 32.31
CA GLY A 407 -33.13 34.71 32.06
C GLY A 407 -33.39 33.40 31.30
N LEU A 408 -34.45 32.66 31.67
CA LEU A 408 -34.86 31.45 30.97
C LEU A 408 -35.26 31.72 29.51
N GLN A 409 -35.95 32.83 29.24
CA GLN A 409 -36.30 33.23 27.87
C GLN A 409 -35.05 33.50 27.01
N ILE A 410 -34.04 34.17 27.57
CA ILE A 410 -32.77 34.41 26.89
C ILE A 410 -32.06 33.07 26.60
N ASN A 411 -31.99 32.18 27.59
CA ASN A 411 -31.36 30.88 27.42
C ASN A 411 -32.09 30.04 26.35
N PHE A 412 -33.43 30.05 26.35
CA PHE A 412 -34.22 29.38 25.32
C PHE A 412 -33.95 29.93 23.93
N ALA A 413 -33.86 31.26 23.78
CA ALA A 413 -33.53 31.90 22.51
C ALA A 413 -32.14 31.47 22.01
N LYS A 414 -31.15 31.37 22.93
CA LYS A 414 -29.81 30.89 22.59
C LYS A 414 -29.82 29.42 22.16
N VAL A 415 -30.47 28.54 22.91
CA VAL A 415 -30.63 27.12 22.55
C VAL A 415 -31.30 26.96 21.20
N SER A 416 -32.34 27.76 20.91
CA SER A 416 -33.01 27.73 19.60
C SER A 416 -32.08 28.17 18.46
N ALA A 417 -31.21 29.16 18.70
CA ALA A 417 -30.22 29.58 17.70
C ALA A 417 -29.16 28.49 17.47
N ASP A 418 -28.65 27.88 18.54
CA ASP A 418 -27.69 26.78 18.47
C ASP A 418 -28.28 25.56 17.74
N LEU A 419 -29.56 25.24 17.97
CA LEU A 419 -30.26 24.17 17.26
C LEU A 419 -30.38 24.45 15.74
N ASN A 420 -30.66 25.71 15.38
CA ASN A 420 -30.72 26.12 13.97
C ASN A 420 -29.35 26.03 13.29
N ASN A 421 -28.28 26.42 13.98
CA ASN A 421 -26.92 26.29 13.47
C ASN A 421 -26.56 24.82 13.27
N LEU A 422 -26.86 23.95 14.24
CA LEU A 422 -26.65 22.51 14.13
C LEU A 422 -27.42 21.90 12.96
N SER A 423 -28.66 22.37 12.72
CA SER A 423 -29.44 21.95 11.55
C SER A 423 -28.76 22.34 10.23
N ASN A 424 -28.20 23.54 10.14
CA ASN A 424 -27.48 23.99 8.94
C ASN A 424 -26.18 23.21 8.71
N ASP A 425 -25.44 22.93 9.79
CA ASP A 425 -24.22 22.13 9.74
C ASP A 425 -24.53 20.69 9.27
N PHE A 426 -25.65 20.12 9.73
CA PHE A 426 -26.11 18.80 9.30
C PHE A 426 -26.45 18.76 7.81
N GLU A 427 -27.19 19.76 7.30
CA GLU A 427 -27.48 19.86 5.86
C GLU A 427 -26.21 20.05 5.03
N THR A 428 -25.25 20.82 5.54
CA THR A 428 -23.93 21.00 4.89
C THR A 428 -23.16 19.68 4.86
N LEU A 429 -23.16 18.91 5.96
CA LEU A 429 -22.50 17.61 6.02
C LEU A 429 -23.16 16.61 5.06
N LYS A 430 -24.49 16.60 4.99
CA LYS A 430 -25.24 15.78 4.05
C LYS A 430 -24.86 16.10 2.60
N ALA A 431 -24.80 17.37 2.22
CA ALA A 431 -24.38 17.77 0.87
C ALA A 431 -22.93 17.34 0.55
N ARG A 432 -22.01 17.41 1.52
CA ARG A 432 -20.63 16.91 1.35
C ARG A 432 -20.59 15.40 1.16
N TYR A 433 -21.42 14.66 1.90
CA TYR A 433 -21.53 13.21 1.77
C TYR A 433 -22.04 12.81 0.39
N GLU A 434 -23.12 13.44 -0.09
CA GLU A 434 -23.68 13.19 -1.43
C GLU A 434 -22.65 13.50 -2.54
N SER A 435 -21.89 14.59 -2.40
CA SER A 435 -20.82 14.91 -3.35
C SER A 435 -19.66 13.90 -3.31
N PHE A 436 -19.32 13.37 -2.13
CA PHE A 436 -18.28 12.36 -1.98
C PHE A 436 -18.70 11.02 -2.60
N GLU A 437 -19.95 10.62 -2.41
CA GLU A 437 -20.54 9.42 -2.99
C GLU A 437 -20.48 9.48 -4.52
N LEU A 438 -20.95 10.58 -5.13
CA LEU A 438 -20.89 10.80 -6.58
C LEU A 438 -19.45 10.75 -7.13
N SER A 439 -18.51 11.41 -6.46
CA SER A 439 -17.10 11.42 -6.89
C SER A 439 -16.47 10.02 -6.76
N SER A 440 -16.86 9.24 -5.75
CA SER A 440 -16.35 7.88 -5.56
C SER A 440 -16.85 6.95 -6.66
N ASP A 441 -18.13 7.07 -7.05
CA ASP A 441 -18.71 6.31 -8.16
C ASP A 441 -18.05 6.65 -9.50
N GLU A 442 -17.80 7.94 -9.77
CA GLU A 442 -17.10 8.38 -10.99
C GLU A 442 -15.66 7.84 -11.06
N ARG A 443 -14.96 7.87 -9.91
CA ARG A 443 -13.60 7.29 -9.81
C ARG A 443 -13.62 5.78 -10.00
N LEU A 444 -14.64 5.10 -9.47
CA LEU A 444 -14.80 3.66 -9.65
C LEU A 444 -15.06 3.32 -11.12
N GLY A 445 -15.98 4.02 -11.78
CA GLY A 445 -16.24 3.84 -13.22
C GLY A 445 -15.00 4.10 -14.08
N THR A 446 -14.19 5.11 -13.72
CA THR A 446 -12.90 5.37 -14.40
C THR A 446 -11.90 4.21 -14.20
N LEU A 447 -11.84 3.63 -13.00
CA LEU A 447 -10.97 2.49 -12.71
C LEU A 447 -11.44 1.22 -13.44
N GLU A 448 -12.75 0.98 -13.52
CA GLU A 448 -13.34 -0.12 -14.27
C GLU A 448 -12.99 -0.01 -15.75
N SER A 449 -13.21 1.17 -16.37
CA SER A 449 -12.83 1.43 -17.77
C SER A 449 -11.34 1.18 -18.04
N ARG A 450 -10.46 1.67 -17.16
CA ARG A 450 -9.01 1.44 -17.30
C ARG A 450 -8.64 -0.03 -17.13
N THR A 451 -9.37 -0.77 -16.31
CA THR A 451 -9.16 -2.21 -16.12
C THR A 451 -9.54 -2.98 -17.38
N GLU A 452 -10.64 -2.60 -18.04
CA GLU A 452 -11.06 -3.14 -19.32
C GLU A 452 -10.04 -2.83 -20.43
N GLU A 453 -9.55 -1.60 -20.51
CA GLU A 453 -8.50 -1.19 -21.47
C GLU A 453 -7.21 -2.00 -21.29
N ILE A 454 -6.76 -2.18 -20.05
CA ILE A 454 -5.58 -3.00 -19.74
C ILE A 454 -5.84 -4.47 -20.13
N GLY A 455 -7.03 -5.00 -19.84
CA GLY A 455 -7.41 -6.35 -20.24
C GLY A 455 -7.37 -6.55 -21.76
N ALA A 456 -7.88 -5.58 -22.52
CA ALA A 456 -7.82 -5.61 -23.98
C ALA A 456 -6.37 -5.56 -24.51
N ALA A 457 -5.55 -4.67 -23.96
CA ALA A 457 -4.14 -4.54 -24.34
C ALA A 457 -3.32 -5.80 -24.03
N LEU A 458 -3.60 -6.47 -22.91
CA LEU A 458 -2.97 -7.75 -22.56
C LEU A 458 -3.36 -8.86 -23.53
N ASN A 459 -4.63 -8.96 -23.91
CA ASN A 459 -5.09 -9.93 -24.89
C ASN A 459 -4.45 -9.69 -26.28
N GLU A 460 -4.32 -8.43 -26.69
CA GLU A 460 -3.65 -8.08 -27.94
C GLU A 460 -2.16 -8.43 -27.91
N LEU A 461 -1.48 -8.14 -26.80
CA LEU A 461 -0.08 -8.53 -26.60
C LEU A 461 0.11 -10.04 -26.64
N GLU A 462 -0.78 -10.80 -25.99
CA GLU A 462 -0.76 -12.27 -26.03
C GLU A 462 -0.93 -12.78 -27.47
N GLY A 463 -1.87 -12.25 -28.23
CA GLY A 463 -2.07 -12.58 -29.65
C GLY A 463 -0.80 -12.34 -30.48
N ASN A 464 -0.22 -11.13 -30.38
CA ASN A 464 1.00 -10.77 -31.11
C ASN A 464 2.19 -11.67 -30.74
N LEU A 465 2.32 -12.05 -29.46
CA LEU A 465 3.35 -12.98 -29.01
C LEU A 465 3.17 -14.37 -29.61
N MET A 466 1.93 -14.89 -29.61
CA MET A 466 1.61 -16.21 -30.18
C MET A 466 1.87 -16.25 -31.69
N ASP A 467 1.48 -15.21 -32.41
CA ASP A 467 1.73 -15.09 -33.84
C ASP A 467 3.24 -15.06 -34.12
N LYS A 468 4.01 -14.25 -33.38
CA LYS A 468 5.47 -14.17 -33.56
C LYS A 468 6.18 -15.46 -33.20
N LEU A 469 5.73 -16.17 -32.16
CA LEU A 469 6.23 -17.50 -31.83
C LEU A 469 5.96 -18.47 -32.97
N GLY A 470 4.74 -18.45 -33.52
CA GLY A 470 4.34 -19.30 -34.65
C GLY A 470 5.18 -19.04 -35.90
N GLU A 471 5.44 -17.78 -36.23
CA GLU A 471 6.36 -17.41 -37.33
C GLU A 471 7.78 -17.94 -37.10
N ASN A 472 8.32 -17.78 -35.89
CA ASN A 472 9.66 -18.25 -35.56
C ASN A 472 9.77 -19.78 -35.59
N PHE A 473 8.74 -20.50 -35.12
CA PHE A 473 8.70 -21.96 -35.22
C PHE A 473 8.67 -22.42 -36.68
N SER A 474 7.87 -21.76 -37.52
CA SER A 474 7.80 -22.06 -38.96
C SER A 474 9.15 -21.80 -39.65
N TYR A 475 9.82 -20.69 -39.30
CA TYR A 475 11.16 -20.40 -39.80
C TYR A 475 12.18 -21.46 -39.37
N PHE A 476 12.15 -21.87 -38.10
CA PHE A 476 13.02 -22.92 -37.57
C PHE A 476 12.77 -24.28 -38.23
N GLU A 477 11.50 -24.63 -38.49
CA GLU A 477 11.13 -25.86 -39.18
C GLU A 477 11.69 -25.89 -40.61
N ASN A 478 11.56 -24.78 -41.35
CA ASN A 478 12.17 -24.64 -42.68
C ASN A 478 13.70 -24.75 -42.62
N LEU A 479 14.34 -24.13 -41.62
CA LEU A 479 15.78 -24.23 -41.44
C LEU A 479 16.23 -25.67 -41.14
N MET A 480 15.48 -26.42 -40.34
CA MET A 480 15.74 -27.85 -40.10
C MET A 480 15.64 -28.67 -41.39
N ILE A 481 14.64 -28.38 -42.24
CA ILE A 481 14.50 -29.01 -43.55
C ILE A 481 15.74 -28.71 -44.41
N ASP A 482 16.18 -27.46 -44.45
CA ASP A 482 17.38 -27.06 -45.20
C ASP A 482 18.65 -27.74 -44.68
N VAL A 483 18.82 -27.84 -43.35
CA VAL A 483 19.94 -28.57 -42.72
C VAL A 483 19.91 -30.05 -43.10
N THR A 484 18.73 -30.68 -43.10
CA THR A 484 18.57 -32.09 -43.49
C THR A 484 18.95 -32.27 -44.97
N ASN A 485 18.48 -31.40 -45.85
CA ASN A 485 18.84 -31.40 -47.27
C ASN A 485 20.35 -31.21 -47.49
N LEU A 486 21.00 -30.37 -46.68
CA LEU A 486 22.45 -30.17 -46.72
C LEU A 486 23.20 -31.42 -46.24
N GLN A 487 22.73 -32.08 -45.18
CA GLN A 487 23.30 -33.35 -44.70
C GLN A 487 23.24 -34.43 -45.78
N ASP A 488 22.10 -34.56 -46.47
CA ASP A 488 21.96 -35.51 -47.59
C ASP A 488 22.95 -35.22 -48.72
N LYS A 489 23.12 -33.93 -49.08
CA LYS A 489 24.11 -33.52 -50.09
C LYS A 489 25.54 -33.80 -49.64
N VAL A 490 25.88 -33.56 -48.37
CA VAL A 490 27.20 -33.87 -47.82
C VAL A 490 27.45 -35.38 -47.88
N GLY A 491 26.48 -36.22 -47.47
CA GLY A 491 26.60 -37.67 -47.56
C GLY A 491 26.78 -38.17 -49.01
N ALA A 492 26.10 -37.54 -49.98
CA ALA A 492 26.31 -37.83 -51.39
C ALA A 492 27.72 -37.45 -51.86
N ILE A 493 28.25 -36.31 -51.41
CA ILE A 493 29.64 -35.90 -51.70
C ILE A 493 30.65 -36.86 -51.06
N GLU A 494 30.44 -37.28 -49.81
CA GLU A 494 31.30 -38.26 -49.14
C GLU A 494 31.35 -39.58 -49.90
N THR A 495 30.20 -40.05 -50.38
CA THR A 495 30.11 -41.26 -51.22
C THR A 495 30.88 -41.07 -52.53
N ALA A 496 30.67 -39.95 -53.22
CA ALA A 496 31.39 -39.66 -54.46
C ALA A 496 32.91 -39.53 -54.23
N LEU A 497 33.35 -38.96 -53.11
CA LEU A 497 34.75 -38.84 -52.75
C LEU A 497 35.37 -40.22 -52.47
N TYR A 498 34.62 -41.10 -51.83
CA TYR A 498 35.01 -42.50 -51.61
C TYR A 498 35.19 -43.26 -52.93
N ASP A 499 34.27 -43.08 -53.88
CA ASP A 499 34.38 -43.66 -55.22
C ASP A 499 35.61 -43.14 -55.97
N VAL A 500 35.86 -41.83 -55.94
CA VAL A 500 37.06 -41.21 -56.53
C VAL A 500 38.33 -41.77 -55.88
N LYS A 501 38.36 -41.88 -54.55
CA LYS A 501 39.50 -42.48 -53.83
C LYS A 501 39.79 -43.90 -54.32
N THR A 502 38.73 -44.71 -54.48
CA THR A 502 38.83 -46.08 -54.96
C THR A 502 39.37 -46.14 -56.39
N VAL A 503 38.91 -45.24 -57.27
CA VAL A 503 39.43 -45.13 -58.66
C VAL A 503 40.91 -44.75 -58.65
N VAL A 504 41.30 -43.76 -57.85
CA VAL A 504 42.70 -43.32 -57.74
C VAL A 504 43.60 -44.45 -57.21
N GLU A 505 43.15 -45.23 -56.24
CA GLU A 505 43.88 -46.42 -55.76
C GLU A 505 44.07 -47.46 -56.87
N ASN A 506 43.00 -47.77 -57.64
CA ASN A 506 43.08 -48.69 -58.77
C ASN A 506 44.00 -48.18 -59.90
N ASP A 507 43.94 -46.88 -60.21
CA ASP A 507 44.80 -46.25 -61.21
C ASP A 507 46.27 -46.28 -60.75
N HIS A 508 46.53 -46.05 -59.45
CA HIS A 508 47.87 -46.16 -58.88
C HIS A 508 48.44 -47.58 -59.02
N ASP A 509 47.64 -48.61 -58.71
CA ASP A 509 48.04 -50.00 -58.88
C ASP A 509 48.33 -50.33 -60.36
N THR A 510 47.47 -49.86 -61.26
CA THR A 510 47.61 -50.05 -62.71
C THR A 510 48.87 -49.37 -63.26
N LEU A 511 49.14 -48.14 -62.84
CA LEU A 511 50.35 -47.39 -63.21
C LEU A 511 51.61 -48.06 -62.66
N THR A 512 51.57 -48.53 -61.41
CA THR A 512 52.69 -49.26 -60.79
C THR A 512 53.02 -50.53 -61.57
N LYS A 513 51.99 -51.29 -61.97
CA LYS A 513 52.17 -52.46 -62.84
C LYS A 513 52.74 -52.08 -64.21
N THR A 514 52.18 -51.05 -64.85
CA THR A 514 52.66 -50.57 -66.16
C THR A 514 54.12 -50.11 -66.11
N ALA A 515 54.51 -49.44 -65.02
CA ALA A 515 55.90 -49.03 -64.80
C ALA A 515 56.82 -50.26 -64.67
N SER A 516 56.43 -51.28 -63.91
CA SER A 516 57.17 -52.53 -63.79
C SER A 516 57.27 -53.28 -65.13
N ASP A 517 56.18 -53.35 -65.89
CA ASP A 517 56.17 -53.95 -67.23
C ASP A 517 57.08 -53.17 -68.20
N THR A 518 57.13 -51.83 -68.08
CA THR A 518 58.01 -50.96 -68.88
C THR A 518 59.49 -51.16 -68.53
N GLU A 519 59.82 -51.31 -67.24
CA GLU A 519 61.17 -51.65 -66.80
C GLU A 519 61.61 -53.02 -67.36
N ALA A 520 60.72 -54.02 -67.31
CA ALA A 520 60.96 -55.33 -67.88
C ALA A 520 61.19 -55.25 -69.41
N LEU A 521 60.35 -54.50 -70.12
CA LEU A 521 60.48 -54.29 -71.57
C LEU A 521 61.79 -53.55 -71.91
N SER A 522 62.17 -52.54 -71.13
CA SER A 522 63.44 -51.81 -71.30
C SER A 522 64.66 -52.74 -71.12
N ALA A 523 64.60 -53.65 -70.15
CA ALA A 523 65.62 -54.67 -69.95
C ALA A 523 65.68 -55.64 -71.15
N GLU A 524 64.53 -56.07 -71.68
CA GLU A 524 64.47 -56.88 -72.91
C GLU A 524 65.05 -56.15 -74.12
N VAL A 525 64.68 -54.88 -74.34
CA VAL A 525 65.22 -54.05 -75.44
C VAL A 525 66.73 -53.88 -75.31
N THR A 526 67.24 -53.69 -74.09
CA THR A 526 68.68 -53.60 -73.82
C THR A 526 69.39 -54.92 -74.17
N ASN A 527 68.79 -56.06 -73.80
CA ASN A 527 69.30 -57.39 -74.14
C ASN A 527 69.28 -57.63 -75.66
N ILE A 528 68.18 -57.29 -76.35
CA ILE A 528 68.09 -57.35 -77.81
C ILE A 528 69.15 -56.46 -78.47
N LYS A 529 69.36 -55.24 -77.98
CA LYS A 529 70.39 -54.32 -78.49
C LYS A 529 71.79 -54.92 -78.35
N SER A 530 72.08 -55.60 -77.24
CA SER A 530 73.33 -56.35 -77.07
C SER A 530 73.46 -57.45 -78.13
N LYS A 531 72.43 -58.28 -78.31
CA LYS A 531 72.43 -59.35 -79.33
C LYS A 531 72.59 -58.82 -80.75
N VAL A 532 71.98 -57.67 -81.07
CA VAL A 532 72.13 -57.00 -82.38
C VAL A 532 73.56 -56.50 -82.55
N SER A 533 74.17 -55.91 -81.52
CA SER A 533 75.57 -55.50 -81.55
C SER A 533 76.52 -56.69 -81.75
N ASP A 534 76.24 -57.83 -81.11
CA ASP A 534 77.01 -59.06 -81.29
C ASP A 534 76.88 -59.60 -82.72
N LEU A 535 75.66 -59.56 -83.29
CA LEU A 535 75.39 -59.92 -84.69
C LEU A 535 76.07 -58.99 -85.69
N GLU A 536 76.07 -57.67 -85.47
CA GLU A 536 76.78 -56.71 -86.32
C GLU A 536 78.30 -56.96 -86.32
N ALA A 537 78.88 -57.34 -85.16
CA ALA A 537 80.27 -57.75 -85.06
C ALA A 537 80.56 -59.07 -85.79
N GLU A 538 79.61 -60.00 -85.83
CA GLU A 538 79.72 -61.26 -86.56
C GLU A 538 79.58 -61.08 -88.08
N VAL A 539 78.76 -60.13 -88.55
CA VAL A 539 78.60 -59.78 -89.97
C VAL A 539 79.85 -59.08 -90.54
N LEU A 540 80.62 -58.37 -89.71
CA LEU A 540 81.94 -57.83 -90.10
C LEU A 540 83.01 -58.92 -90.35
N ASN A 541 82.74 -60.17 -89.95
CA ASN A 541 83.62 -61.33 -90.15
C ASN A 541 83.18 -62.25 -91.32
N VAL A 542 82.26 -61.82 -92.18
CA VAL A 542 81.90 -62.61 -93.38
C VAL A 542 83.09 -62.64 -94.37
N PRO A 543 83.62 -63.82 -94.73
CA PRO A 543 84.80 -63.93 -95.59
C PRO A 543 84.48 -63.48 -97.01
N THR A 544 85.35 -62.63 -97.58
CA THR A 544 85.22 -62.07 -98.93
C THR A 544 85.27 -63.16 -100.00
N LYS A 545 84.68 -62.84 -101.17
CA LYS A 545 84.50 -63.66 -102.39
C LYS A 545 85.78 -64.38 -102.89
N GLU A 546 86.94 -63.98 -102.40
CA GLU A 546 88.25 -64.56 -102.69
C GLU A 546 88.47 -65.92 -102.01
N SER A 547 87.82 -66.16 -100.86
CA SER A 547 87.87 -67.44 -100.13
C SER A 547 86.99 -68.55 -100.74
N VAL A 548 85.95 -68.16 -101.49
CA VAL A 548 84.99 -69.09 -102.13
C VAL A 548 85.54 -69.69 -103.42
N ASN A 549 86.34 -68.93 -104.19
CA ASN A 549 86.94 -69.45 -105.44
C ASN A 549 87.98 -70.56 -105.20
N ARG A 550 88.72 -70.51 -104.07
CA ARG A 550 89.66 -71.57 -103.66
C ARG A 550 88.99 -72.90 -103.27
N ALA A 551 87.71 -72.88 -102.87
CA ALA A 551 86.97 -74.10 -102.55
C ALA A 551 86.45 -74.81 -103.82
N ASN A 552 86.16 -74.05 -104.89
CA ASN A 552 85.67 -74.59 -106.15
C ASN A 552 86.76 -75.31 -106.97
N ASP A 553 87.99 -74.78 -106.99
CA ASP A 553 89.11 -75.40 -107.72
C ASP A 553 89.54 -76.76 -107.13
N ASN A 554 89.38 -76.94 -105.81
CA ASN A 554 89.65 -78.21 -105.13
C ASN A 554 88.57 -79.28 -105.39
N ALA A 555 87.32 -78.87 -105.63
CA ALA A 555 86.22 -79.79 -105.94
C ALA A 555 86.31 -80.37 -107.37
N VAL A 556 86.73 -79.56 -108.35
CA VAL A 556 86.88 -79.98 -109.76
C VAL A 556 88.04 -80.96 -109.92
N THR A 557 89.13 -80.78 -109.16
CA THR A 557 90.30 -81.69 -109.18
C THR A 557 89.95 -83.09 -108.65
N ALA A 558 89.04 -83.20 -107.67
CA ALA A 558 88.61 -84.48 -107.13
C ALA A 558 87.75 -85.31 -108.10
N ILE A 559 86.96 -84.65 -108.96
CA ILE A 559 86.08 -85.32 -109.94
C ILE A 559 86.90 -85.98 -111.06
N TYR A 560 87.97 -85.34 -111.53
CA TYR A 560 88.81 -85.89 -112.61
C TYR A 560 89.61 -87.13 -112.17
N VAL A 561 90.12 -87.18 -110.93
CA VAL A 561 90.82 -88.36 -110.40
C VAL A 561 89.86 -89.55 -110.26
N GLY A 562 88.59 -89.30 -109.90
CA GLY A 562 87.55 -90.33 -109.83
C GLY A 562 87.20 -90.93 -111.20
N ALA A 563 87.13 -90.11 -112.26
CA ALA A 563 86.80 -90.58 -113.61
C ALA A 563 87.90 -91.46 -114.23
N VAL A 564 89.17 -91.16 -113.98
CA VAL A 564 90.32 -91.96 -114.47
C VAL A 564 90.36 -93.34 -113.79
N GLY A 565 90.05 -93.41 -112.49
CA GLY A 565 89.99 -94.67 -111.74
C GLY A 565 88.91 -95.63 -112.25
N ILE A 566 87.75 -95.10 -112.65
CA ILE A 566 86.64 -95.91 -113.19
C ILE A 566 86.98 -96.47 -114.58
N ILE A 567 87.63 -95.68 -115.44
CA ILE A 567 88.01 -96.11 -116.80
C ILE A 567 89.07 -97.23 -116.75
N LEU A 568 90.06 -97.12 -115.86
CA LEU A 568 91.08 -98.17 -115.69
C LEU A 568 90.50 -99.47 -115.10
N GLY A 569 89.50 -99.36 -114.22
CA GLY A 569 88.77 -100.52 -113.68
C GLY A 569 87.98 -101.28 -114.75
N ILE A 570 87.33 -100.57 -115.68
CA ILE A 570 86.54 -101.19 -116.76
C ILE A 570 87.44 -101.89 -117.80
N VAL A 571 88.60 -101.32 -118.14
CA VAL A 571 89.55 -101.95 -119.08
C VAL A 571 90.18 -103.22 -118.49
N GLY A 572 90.45 -103.25 -117.18
CA GLY A 572 90.96 -104.43 -116.48
C GLY A 572 89.99 -105.62 -116.48
N VAL A 573 88.69 -105.37 -116.38
CA VAL A 573 87.65 -106.42 -116.38
C VAL A 573 87.39 -106.97 -117.79
N VAL A 574 87.50 -106.15 -118.84
CA VAL A 574 87.29 -106.59 -120.23
C VAL A 574 88.45 -107.46 -120.75
N LEU A 575 89.68 -107.23 -120.30
CA LEU A 575 90.85 -108.07 -120.66
C LEU A 575 90.88 -109.43 -119.95
N TYR A 576 90.08 -109.64 -118.90
CA TYR A 576 90.09 -110.89 -118.12
C TYR A 576 89.13 -111.98 -118.66
N PHE A 577 88.18 -111.64 -119.55
CA PHE A 577 87.12 -112.56 -119.98
C PHE A 577 87.11 -112.98 -121.46
N VAL A 578 88.12 -112.62 -122.28
CA VAL A 578 88.20 -113.09 -123.68
C VAL A 578 89.63 -113.44 -124.10
N LYS A 579 90.01 -114.71 -123.91
CA LYS A 579 90.90 -115.54 -124.76
C LYS A 579 90.64 -117.01 -124.38
N PRO A 580 90.45 -117.95 -125.31
CA PRO A 580 90.81 -117.94 -126.74
C PRO A 580 89.67 -117.58 -127.70
#